data_AF-A0A702L4C4-F1
#
_entry.id   AF-A0A702L4C4-F1
#
_cell.length_a   1.000
_cell.length_b   1.000
_cell.length_c   1.000
_cell.angle_alpha   90.00
_cell.angle_beta   90.00
_cell.angle_gamma   90.00
#
_symmetry.space_group_name_H-M   'P 1'
#
loop_
_entity.id
_entity.type
_entity.pdbx_description
1 polymer ?
#
loop_
_entity_poly.entity_id
_entity_poly.type
_entity_poly.pdbx_seq_one_letter_code
_entity_poly.pdbx_strand_id
1 'polypeptide(L)'
;MDSTRSRVQKVNPYKLISLCLKYNNKKHATHEEMMRHLPWIINLCIKWSAAVISTKRSFRDINEEQSLELFQAVYSSLDFVPNGVMKKDGIDFFIRNIIYQQMIYQKTDALNTISRQAFLFEDLEKTHSIETKFKELTNVEIKDFLALSFVMISLILSNESNTVFTANSFAIIFDIIPKSTVIDFLNCLSIEQSKLQDFAKANMHSTPLVEYYLPTPFIEKPFIKVNDEYLQVHPQLTSTSLQTFIYDLLRKNNAEEFMNKFGKLFEDCLHKLIIESKIKYHTEKDLIGLLPRDNKVVDFVIHSNESNIYIDVKGVEIRSRGMVTLNPKDISGSIKTSVLKAIRQSLEVHEGLDKIKSPVIPFREESYIICVTFKNLYLGGGKHIFNSYAKEDIVKIYEKFEEKHHIP
;
A
#
# COMPACT_ATOMS: atom_id res chain seq x y z
N MET A 1 -24.44 -6.37 -14.43
CA MET A 1 -23.06 -6.00 -14.05
C MET A 1 -22.09 -6.08 -15.24
N ASP A 2 -22.04 -7.19 -16.00
CA ASP A 2 -21.40 -7.17 -17.35
C ASP A 2 -22.00 -6.10 -18.26
N SER A 3 -23.31 -5.85 -18.08
CA SER A 3 -24.04 -4.76 -18.70
C SER A 3 -23.43 -3.37 -18.43
N THR A 4 -22.96 -3.09 -17.21
CA THR A 4 -22.47 -1.78 -16.79
C THR A 4 -21.09 -1.48 -17.36
N ARG A 5 -20.17 -2.44 -17.26
CA ARG A 5 -18.87 -2.35 -17.95
C ARG A 5 -19.06 -2.15 -19.45
N SER A 6 -19.97 -2.92 -20.06
CA SER A 6 -20.30 -2.77 -21.48
C SER A 6 -20.84 -1.38 -21.82
N ARG A 7 -21.69 -0.79 -20.94
CA ARG A 7 -22.19 0.60 -21.12
C ARG A 7 -21.04 1.61 -21.14
N VAL A 8 -20.10 1.52 -20.19
CA VAL A 8 -18.89 2.38 -20.18
C VAL A 8 -18.07 2.21 -21.46
N GLN A 9 -17.89 0.97 -21.90
CA GLN A 9 -17.12 0.62 -23.08
C GLN A 9 -17.78 0.96 -24.43
N LYS A 10 -19.04 1.42 -24.43
CA LYS A 10 -19.74 1.91 -25.64
C LYS A 10 -19.57 3.41 -25.83
N VAL A 11 -19.04 4.12 -24.85
CA VAL A 11 -18.79 5.57 -24.92
C VAL A 11 -17.43 5.86 -25.54
N ASN A 12 -17.30 6.99 -26.25
CA ASN A 12 -16.03 7.47 -26.80
C ASN A 12 -14.97 7.54 -25.68
N PRO A 13 -13.89 6.75 -25.77
CA PRO A 13 -13.00 6.55 -24.65
C PRO A 13 -12.20 7.81 -24.31
N TYR A 14 -11.71 8.54 -25.31
CA TYR A 14 -10.98 9.80 -25.08
C TYR A 14 -11.86 10.85 -24.41
N LYS A 15 -13.10 10.99 -24.87
CA LYS A 15 -14.06 11.94 -24.30
C LYS A 15 -14.41 11.58 -22.86
N LEU A 16 -14.72 10.31 -22.59
CA LEU A 16 -15.05 9.85 -21.24
C LEU A 16 -13.87 10.00 -20.28
N ILE A 17 -12.65 9.60 -20.69
CA ILE A 17 -11.45 9.76 -19.86
C ILE A 17 -11.24 11.24 -19.53
N SER A 18 -11.34 12.14 -20.51
CA SER A 18 -11.23 13.59 -20.27
C SER A 18 -12.27 14.11 -19.25
N LEU A 19 -13.52 13.66 -19.36
CA LEU A 19 -14.58 14.01 -18.40
C LEU A 19 -14.30 13.45 -17.00
N CYS A 20 -13.81 12.21 -16.90
CA CYS A 20 -13.39 11.61 -15.63
C CYS A 20 -12.24 12.39 -14.98
N LEU A 21 -11.21 12.78 -15.76
CA LEU A 21 -10.09 13.57 -15.25
C LEU A 21 -10.57 14.94 -14.75
N LYS A 22 -11.46 15.61 -15.49
CA LYS A 22 -12.08 16.87 -15.06
C LYS A 22 -12.86 16.69 -13.76
N TYR A 23 -13.61 15.59 -13.63
CA TYR A 23 -14.43 15.30 -12.45
C TYR A 23 -13.58 14.96 -11.22
N ASN A 24 -12.56 14.10 -11.36
CA ASN A 24 -11.65 13.70 -10.27
C ASN A 24 -10.81 14.82 -9.70
N ASN A 25 -10.42 15.79 -10.54
CA ASN A 25 -9.58 16.91 -10.13
C ASN A 25 -10.40 18.19 -9.88
N LYS A 26 -11.73 18.06 -9.72
CA LYS A 26 -12.57 19.18 -9.33
C LYS A 26 -12.18 19.64 -7.92
N LYS A 27 -12.19 20.96 -7.69
CA LYS A 27 -11.98 21.51 -6.35
C LYS A 27 -13.19 21.22 -5.46
N HIS A 28 -12.92 20.79 -4.23
CA HIS A 28 -13.92 20.55 -3.19
C HIS A 28 -13.62 21.44 -1.99
N ALA A 29 -14.64 21.91 -1.27
CA ALA A 29 -14.44 22.74 -0.09
C ALA A 29 -13.94 21.90 1.09
N THR A 30 -14.36 20.64 1.14
CA THR A 30 -13.94 19.69 2.17
C THR A 30 -13.48 18.37 1.58
N HIS A 31 -12.69 17.64 2.36
CA HIS A 31 -12.30 16.27 2.02
C HIS A 31 -13.51 15.32 1.93
N GLU A 32 -14.50 15.52 2.80
CA GLU A 32 -15.74 14.74 2.78
C GLU A 32 -16.51 14.93 1.47
N GLU A 33 -16.62 16.17 0.98
CA GLU A 33 -17.23 16.45 -0.32
C GLU A 33 -16.50 15.74 -1.45
N MET A 34 -15.16 15.74 -1.46
CA MET A 34 -14.37 14.99 -2.44
C MET A 34 -14.69 13.49 -2.39
N MET A 35 -14.75 12.91 -1.18
CA MET A 35 -15.08 11.49 -1.01
C MET A 35 -16.49 11.13 -1.47
N ARG A 36 -17.46 12.05 -1.33
CA ARG A 36 -18.83 11.88 -1.85
C ARG A 36 -18.91 11.84 -3.38
N HIS A 37 -17.85 12.27 -4.09
CA HIS A 37 -17.74 12.13 -5.55
C HIS A 37 -17.22 10.75 -5.97
N LEU A 38 -16.93 9.85 -5.03
CA LEU A 38 -16.63 8.44 -5.27
C LEU A 38 -15.47 8.22 -6.27
N PRO A 39 -14.28 8.81 -6.04
CA PRO A 39 -13.17 8.79 -7.01
C PRO A 39 -12.74 7.39 -7.46
N TRP A 40 -12.98 6.36 -6.65
CA TRP A 40 -12.73 4.97 -7.03
C TRP A 40 -13.63 4.47 -8.17
N ILE A 41 -14.89 4.91 -8.21
CA ILE A 41 -15.82 4.61 -9.30
C ILE A 41 -15.38 5.30 -10.59
N ILE A 42 -14.92 6.54 -10.47
CA ILE A 42 -14.45 7.33 -11.61
C ILE A 42 -13.18 6.71 -12.18
N ASN A 43 -12.24 6.29 -11.33
CA ASN A 43 -11.02 5.58 -11.75
C ASN A 43 -11.31 4.22 -12.40
N LEU A 44 -12.35 3.52 -11.94
CA LEU A 44 -12.85 2.31 -12.59
C LEU A 44 -13.41 2.61 -14.00
N CYS A 45 -14.13 3.72 -14.16
CA CYS A 45 -14.60 4.18 -15.47
C CYS A 45 -13.43 4.50 -16.42
N ILE A 46 -12.39 5.20 -15.94
CA ILE A 46 -11.17 5.46 -16.72
C ILE A 46 -10.56 4.12 -17.19
N LYS A 47 -10.40 3.14 -16.29
CA LYS A 47 -9.82 1.84 -16.63
C LYS A 47 -10.64 1.10 -17.69
N TRP A 48 -11.96 0.99 -17.50
CA TRP A 48 -12.83 0.28 -18.46
C TRP A 48 -12.89 0.97 -19.82
N SER A 49 -12.88 2.30 -19.82
CA SER A 49 -12.84 3.12 -21.04
C SER A 49 -11.51 2.98 -21.78
N ALA A 50 -10.39 3.04 -21.05
CA ALA A 50 -9.05 2.85 -21.60
C ALA A 50 -8.87 1.50 -22.30
N ALA A 51 -9.45 0.41 -21.75
CA ALA A 51 -9.32 -0.94 -22.30
C ALA A 51 -9.84 -1.07 -23.75
N VAL A 52 -10.60 -0.09 -24.25
CA VAL A 52 -11.28 -0.15 -25.54
C VAL A 52 -10.82 0.86 -26.59
N ILE A 53 -9.81 1.69 -26.29
CA ILE A 53 -9.35 2.81 -27.14
C ILE A 53 -9.17 2.43 -28.63
N SER A 54 -8.38 1.40 -28.97
CA SER A 54 -8.11 1.00 -30.37
C SER A 54 -9.12 0.02 -30.98
N THR A 55 -10.22 -0.28 -30.30
CA THR A 55 -11.17 -1.28 -30.82
C THR A 55 -11.98 -0.71 -31.98
N LYS A 56 -12.09 -1.48 -33.08
CA LYS A 56 -12.91 -1.13 -34.25
C LYS A 56 -14.40 -1.26 -33.90
N ARG A 57 -14.96 -0.28 -33.19
CA ARG A 57 -16.38 -0.18 -32.88
C ARG A 57 -16.86 1.26 -33.06
N SER A 58 -18.16 1.43 -33.29
CA SER A 58 -18.80 2.74 -33.16
C SER A 58 -18.93 3.09 -31.68
N PHE A 59 -18.56 4.32 -31.33
CA PHE A 59 -18.67 4.84 -29.98
C PHE A 59 -19.74 5.93 -29.91
N ARG A 60 -20.48 5.97 -28.81
CA ARG A 60 -21.40 7.06 -28.49
C ARG A 60 -20.63 8.21 -27.85
N ASP A 61 -20.79 9.42 -28.35
CA ASP A 61 -20.33 10.61 -27.63
C ASP A 61 -21.28 10.95 -26.47
N ILE A 62 -20.73 11.58 -25.43
CA ILE A 62 -21.49 12.03 -24.26
C ILE A 62 -21.07 13.43 -23.83
N ASN A 63 -22.00 14.13 -23.17
CA ASN A 63 -21.74 15.40 -22.48
C ASN A 63 -21.50 15.17 -20.98
N GLU A 64 -21.32 16.27 -20.22
CA GLU A 64 -21.08 16.22 -18.77
C GLU A 64 -22.26 15.59 -18.00
N GLU A 65 -23.49 16.02 -18.27
CA GLU A 65 -24.70 15.48 -17.62
C GLU A 65 -24.83 13.97 -17.81
N GLN A 66 -24.69 13.50 -19.05
CA GLN A 66 -24.71 12.07 -19.40
C GLN A 66 -23.55 11.29 -18.77
N SER A 67 -22.41 11.93 -18.51
CA SER A 67 -21.31 11.29 -17.78
C SER A 67 -21.65 11.08 -16.31
N LEU A 68 -22.35 12.03 -15.67
CA LEU A 68 -22.82 11.89 -14.29
C LEU A 68 -23.86 10.76 -14.17
N GLU A 69 -24.79 10.65 -15.12
CA GLU A 69 -25.73 9.53 -15.20
C GLU A 69 -25.01 8.19 -15.33
N LEU A 70 -23.94 8.14 -16.13
CA LEU A 70 -23.13 6.94 -16.29
C LEU A 70 -22.40 6.58 -15.00
N PHE A 71 -21.79 7.55 -14.31
CA PHE A 71 -21.12 7.33 -13.03
C PHE A 71 -22.09 6.82 -11.96
N GLN A 72 -23.29 7.42 -11.88
CA GLN A 72 -24.35 6.96 -11.00
C GLN A 72 -24.77 5.52 -11.32
N ALA A 73 -24.93 5.18 -12.60
CA ALA A 73 -25.28 3.81 -13.02
C ALA A 73 -24.18 2.79 -12.69
N VAL A 74 -22.90 3.20 -12.73
CA VAL A 74 -21.78 2.37 -12.29
C VAL A 74 -21.82 2.16 -10.79
N TYR A 75 -22.04 3.23 -10.02
CA TYR A 75 -22.19 3.13 -8.56
C TYR A 75 -23.37 2.26 -8.14
N SER A 76 -24.58 2.49 -8.68
CA SER A 76 -25.78 1.69 -8.35
C SER A 76 -25.66 0.20 -8.73
N SER A 77 -24.66 -0.18 -9.51
CA SER A 77 -24.37 -1.60 -9.75
C SER A 77 -23.75 -2.31 -8.54
N LEU A 78 -23.35 -1.57 -7.50
CA LEU A 78 -22.82 -2.07 -6.22
C LEU A 78 -23.89 -2.53 -5.23
N ASP A 79 -25.17 -2.23 -5.45
CA ASP A 79 -26.28 -2.59 -4.54
C ASP A 79 -26.42 -4.11 -4.32
N PHE A 80 -25.68 -4.91 -5.09
CA PHE A 80 -25.48 -6.33 -4.82
C PHE A 80 -24.44 -6.53 -3.71
N VAL A 81 -24.90 -6.46 -2.46
CA VAL A 81 -24.10 -6.84 -1.28
C VAL A 81 -23.54 -8.24 -1.51
N PRO A 82 -22.22 -8.46 -1.43
CA PRO A 82 -21.67 -9.80 -1.55
C PRO A 82 -22.32 -10.70 -0.49
N ASN A 83 -22.88 -11.85 -0.89
CA ASN A 83 -23.60 -12.78 -0.01
C ASN A 83 -22.84 -13.15 1.30
N GLY A 84 -21.53 -12.92 1.37
CA GLY A 84 -20.71 -13.12 2.57
C GLY A 84 -20.95 -12.14 3.72
N VAL A 85 -21.58 -10.98 3.50
CA VAL A 85 -21.87 -10.00 4.56
C VAL A 85 -22.93 -10.51 5.55
N MET A 86 -23.76 -11.48 5.15
CA MET A 86 -24.83 -12.06 5.98
C MET A 86 -24.33 -13.04 7.07
N LYS A 87 -23.02 -13.24 7.22
CA LYS A 87 -22.41 -14.09 8.26
C LYS A 87 -22.00 -13.26 9.49
N LYS A 88 -21.81 -13.91 10.65
CA LYS A 88 -21.46 -13.27 11.94
C LYS A 88 -20.25 -12.32 11.88
N ASP A 89 -19.29 -12.60 11.01
CA ASP A 89 -18.08 -11.77 10.80
C ASP A 89 -18.15 -10.93 9.51
N GLY A 90 -19.28 -10.96 8.80
CA GLY A 90 -19.45 -10.42 7.45
C GLY A 90 -19.23 -8.91 7.32
N ILE A 91 -19.42 -8.16 8.42
CA ILE A 91 -19.15 -6.71 8.47
C ILE A 91 -17.65 -6.42 8.40
N ASP A 92 -16.81 -7.17 9.13
CA ASP A 92 -15.35 -6.98 9.09
C ASP A 92 -14.79 -7.24 7.69
N PHE A 93 -15.30 -8.30 7.04
CA PHE A 93 -14.94 -8.62 5.66
C PHE A 93 -15.45 -7.57 4.67
N PHE A 94 -16.65 -7.04 4.88
CA PHE A 94 -17.20 -5.97 4.06
C PHE A 94 -16.35 -4.70 4.15
N ILE A 95 -16.07 -4.22 5.36
CA ILE A 95 -15.25 -3.03 5.61
C ILE A 95 -13.87 -3.23 4.98
N ARG A 96 -13.25 -4.40 5.21
CA ARG A 96 -11.92 -4.68 4.67
C ARG A 96 -11.88 -4.77 3.14
N ASN A 97 -12.92 -5.27 2.49
CA ASN A 97 -12.97 -5.27 1.03
C ASN A 97 -13.07 -3.87 0.43
N ILE A 98 -13.65 -2.92 1.17
CA ILE A 98 -13.81 -1.54 0.72
C ILE A 98 -12.57 -0.71 1.07
N ILE A 99 -11.92 -1.00 2.21
CA ILE A 99 -10.84 -0.17 2.76
C ILE A 99 -9.64 -0.07 1.81
N TYR A 100 -9.27 -1.14 1.12
CA TYR A 100 -8.12 -1.13 0.20
C TYR A 100 -8.30 -0.16 -0.97
N GLN A 101 -9.53 -0.01 -1.46
CA GLN A 101 -9.82 0.90 -2.55
C GLN A 101 -10.05 2.32 -2.05
N GLN A 102 -10.83 2.50 -0.98
CA GLN A 102 -11.23 3.84 -0.52
C GLN A 102 -10.14 4.56 0.29
N MET A 103 -9.31 3.85 1.05
CA MET A 103 -8.27 4.50 1.87
C MET A 103 -7.20 5.23 1.07
N ILE A 104 -7.02 4.87 -0.21
CA ILE A 104 -6.15 5.58 -1.16
C ILE A 104 -6.53 7.06 -1.21
N TYR A 105 -7.81 7.38 -1.06
CA TYR A 105 -8.32 8.74 -1.18
C TYR A 105 -8.48 9.43 0.16
N GLN A 106 -8.45 8.69 1.29
CA GLN A 106 -8.76 9.25 2.62
C GLN A 106 -7.56 9.88 3.35
N LYS A 107 -6.32 9.52 2.98
CA LYS A 107 -5.13 10.00 3.70
C LYS A 107 -4.45 11.16 2.99
N THR A 108 -4.25 12.24 3.72
CA THR A 108 -3.40 13.38 3.32
C THR A 108 -2.09 13.46 4.09
N ASP A 109 -1.68 12.40 4.80
CA ASP A 109 -0.38 12.36 5.49
C ASP A 109 0.77 11.90 4.59
N ALA A 110 0.88 12.57 3.46
CA ALA A 110 1.80 12.19 2.42
C ALA A 110 3.24 12.61 2.74
N LEU A 111 3.41 13.74 3.45
CA LEU A 111 4.71 14.25 3.86
C LEU A 111 5.40 13.31 4.85
N ASN A 112 4.73 12.86 5.91
CA ASN A 112 5.34 11.91 6.86
C ASN A 112 5.74 10.61 6.16
N THR A 113 5.00 10.21 5.12
CA THR A 113 5.27 8.95 4.43
C THR A 113 6.41 9.07 3.41
N ILE A 114 6.58 10.22 2.73
CA ILE A 114 7.81 10.50 1.99
C ILE A 114 9.00 10.52 2.95
N SER A 115 8.89 11.15 4.12
CA SER A 115 9.96 11.16 5.11
C SER A 115 10.35 9.75 5.57
N ARG A 116 9.39 8.82 5.69
CA ARG A 116 9.69 7.40 5.95
C ARG A 116 10.51 6.75 4.84
N GLN A 117 10.22 7.06 3.57
CA GLN A 117 11.03 6.55 2.46
C GLN A 117 12.42 7.20 2.43
N ALA A 118 12.52 8.50 2.74
CA ALA A 118 13.81 9.16 2.89
C ALA A 118 14.66 8.49 3.98
N PHE A 119 14.08 8.24 5.15
CA PHE A 119 14.76 7.55 6.24
C PHE A 119 15.21 6.12 5.89
N LEU A 120 14.49 5.45 4.98
CA LEU A 120 14.86 4.11 4.51
C LEU A 120 15.93 4.13 3.40
N PHE A 121 15.85 5.08 2.47
CA PHE A 121 16.55 4.96 1.19
C PHE A 121 17.50 6.12 0.85
N GLU A 122 17.38 7.30 1.47
CA GLU A 122 18.17 8.48 1.07
C GLU A 122 19.66 8.31 1.34
N ASP A 123 20.01 7.68 2.46
CA ASP A 123 21.41 7.49 2.90
C ASP A 123 22.04 6.19 2.39
N LEU A 124 21.43 5.54 1.40
CA LEU A 124 22.04 4.37 0.78
C LEU A 124 23.31 4.76 0.01
N GLU A 125 24.35 3.93 0.15
CA GLU A 125 25.56 4.11 -0.66
C GLU A 125 25.23 4.03 -2.15
N LYS A 126 25.93 4.79 -2.98
CA LYS A 126 25.73 4.77 -4.45
C LYS A 126 25.95 3.39 -5.08
N THR A 127 26.73 2.53 -4.42
CA THR A 127 27.01 1.15 -4.80
C THR A 127 25.99 0.15 -4.25
N HIS A 128 25.05 0.59 -3.41
CA HIS A 128 24.02 -0.27 -2.83
C HIS A 128 23.06 -0.74 -3.92
N SER A 129 22.71 -2.04 -3.92
CA SER A 129 21.94 -2.65 -5.02
C SER A 129 20.56 -2.03 -5.25
N ILE A 130 19.91 -1.56 -4.18
CA ILE A 130 18.63 -0.85 -4.25
C ILE A 130 18.78 0.48 -5.02
N GLU A 131 19.82 1.27 -4.71
CA GLU A 131 20.09 2.55 -5.37
C GLU A 131 20.42 2.33 -6.85
N THR A 132 21.35 1.41 -7.13
CA THR A 132 21.76 1.11 -8.50
C THR A 132 20.61 0.60 -9.35
N LYS A 133 19.76 -0.29 -8.78
CA LYS A 133 18.64 -0.86 -9.52
C LYS A 133 17.54 0.15 -9.74
N PHE A 134 17.28 1.01 -8.75
CA PHE A 134 16.31 2.09 -8.91
C PHE A 134 16.74 3.02 -10.05
N LYS A 135 18.01 3.47 -10.03
CA LYS A 135 18.57 4.33 -11.07
C LYS A 135 18.54 3.68 -12.47
N GLU A 136 18.81 2.38 -12.57
CA GLU A 136 18.70 1.64 -13.84
C GLU A 136 17.27 1.66 -14.40
N LEU A 137 16.26 1.54 -13.53
CA LEU A 137 14.86 1.47 -13.94
C LEU A 137 14.23 2.84 -14.23
N THR A 138 14.74 3.90 -13.60
CA THR A 138 14.11 5.23 -13.64
C THR A 138 14.95 6.30 -14.31
N ASN A 139 16.27 6.09 -14.46
CA ASN A 139 17.28 7.12 -14.73
C ASN A 139 17.39 8.23 -13.67
N VAL A 140 16.78 8.05 -12.49
CA VAL A 140 16.75 9.03 -11.40
C VAL A 140 17.41 8.42 -10.16
N GLU A 141 18.27 9.17 -9.48
CA GLU A 141 18.82 8.77 -8.16
C GLU A 141 17.71 8.83 -7.09
N ILE A 142 17.72 7.97 -6.07
CA ILE A 142 16.62 7.93 -5.09
C ILE A 142 16.46 9.28 -4.39
N LYS A 143 17.57 9.93 -4.03
CA LYS A 143 17.57 11.25 -3.40
C LYS A 143 16.81 12.29 -4.23
N ASP A 144 17.10 12.36 -5.53
CA ASP A 144 16.43 13.29 -6.44
C ASP A 144 14.95 12.91 -6.60
N PHE A 145 14.63 11.61 -6.69
CA PHE A 145 13.25 11.15 -6.75
C PHE A 145 12.44 11.57 -5.51
N LEU A 146 13.00 11.45 -4.31
CA LEU A 146 12.34 11.84 -3.07
C LEU A 146 12.16 13.36 -2.96
N ALA A 147 13.18 14.14 -3.35
CA ALA A 147 13.08 15.59 -3.41
C ALA A 147 11.99 16.04 -4.41
N LEU A 148 11.97 15.45 -5.60
CA LEU A 148 10.94 15.70 -6.61
C LEU A 148 9.56 15.25 -6.16
N SER A 149 9.46 14.16 -5.41
CA SER A 149 8.21 13.70 -4.80
C SER A 149 7.69 14.73 -3.80
N PHE A 150 8.54 15.30 -2.95
CA PHE A 150 8.16 16.37 -2.04
C PHE A 150 7.64 17.59 -2.80
N VAL A 151 8.36 18.05 -3.82
CA VAL A 151 7.93 19.19 -4.67
C VAL A 151 6.61 18.88 -5.37
N MET A 152 6.42 17.68 -5.90
CA MET A 152 5.16 17.26 -6.53
C MET A 152 3.99 17.35 -5.53
N ILE A 153 4.18 16.87 -4.29
CA ILE A 153 3.14 16.99 -3.26
C ILE A 153 2.86 18.45 -2.94
N SER A 154 3.89 19.29 -2.78
CA SER A 154 3.71 20.72 -2.57
C SER A 154 2.94 21.37 -3.72
N LEU A 155 3.23 21.02 -4.98
CA LEU A 155 2.52 21.52 -6.16
C LEU A 155 1.06 21.08 -6.16
N ILE A 156 0.78 19.83 -5.79
CA ILE A 156 -0.60 19.30 -5.69
C ILE A 156 -1.40 20.01 -4.59
N LEU A 157 -0.77 20.28 -3.45
CA LEU A 157 -1.42 20.96 -2.32
C LEU A 157 -1.59 22.47 -2.56
N SER A 158 -0.65 23.09 -3.29
CA SER A 158 -0.62 24.55 -3.50
C SER A 158 -1.40 24.99 -4.74
N ASN A 159 -1.43 24.18 -5.80
CA ASN A 159 -2.16 24.47 -7.02
C ASN A 159 -3.47 23.68 -7.03
N GLU A 160 -4.46 24.19 -6.31
CA GLU A 160 -5.75 23.53 -6.04
C GLU A 160 -6.63 23.22 -7.29
N SER A 161 -6.10 23.41 -8.51
CA SER A 161 -6.79 23.14 -9.77
C SER A 161 -5.89 22.69 -10.93
N ASN A 162 -4.57 22.55 -10.74
CA ASN A 162 -3.70 22.12 -11.84
C ASN A 162 -3.86 20.61 -12.08
N THR A 163 -4.60 20.28 -13.14
CA THR A 163 -4.80 18.90 -13.61
C THR A 163 -3.72 18.46 -14.60
N VAL A 164 -2.91 19.41 -15.07
CA VAL A 164 -1.87 19.22 -16.08
C VAL A 164 -0.55 19.72 -15.55
N PHE A 165 0.44 18.84 -15.55
CA PHE A 165 1.81 19.18 -15.20
C PHE A 165 2.69 19.13 -16.44
N THR A 166 3.76 19.91 -16.42
CA THR A 166 4.86 19.83 -17.40
C THR A 166 6.17 19.83 -16.63
N ALA A 167 7.29 19.58 -17.30
CA ALA A 167 8.59 19.75 -16.65
C ALA A 167 8.77 21.17 -16.07
N ASN A 168 8.23 22.19 -16.73
CA ASN A 168 8.32 23.58 -16.26
C ASN A 168 7.51 23.86 -14.99
N SER A 169 6.59 22.97 -14.59
CA SER A 169 5.94 23.04 -13.28
C SER A 169 6.94 22.95 -12.12
N PHE A 170 8.15 22.44 -12.38
CA PHE A 170 9.26 22.30 -11.42
C PHE A 170 10.37 23.34 -11.65
N ALA A 171 10.10 24.43 -12.39
CA ALA A 171 11.15 25.37 -12.77
C ALA A 171 11.95 25.95 -11.59
N ILE A 172 11.33 26.07 -10.41
CA ILE A 172 11.96 26.61 -9.19
C ILE A 172 13.15 25.79 -8.67
N ILE A 173 13.26 24.50 -9.05
CA ILE A 173 14.33 23.62 -8.59
C ILE A 173 15.38 23.31 -9.67
N PHE A 174 15.28 23.90 -10.87
CA PHE A 174 16.17 23.56 -11.99
C PHE A 174 17.65 23.86 -11.75
N ASP A 175 17.96 24.80 -10.85
CA ASP A 175 19.34 25.09 -10.45
C ASP A 175 19.96 23.99 -9.57
N ILE A 176 19.12 23.11 -9.00
CA ILE A 176 19.52 22.02 -8.11
C ILE A 176 19.36 20.67 -8.81
N ILE A 177 18.24 20.45 -9.48
CA ILE A 177 17.90 19.22 -10.18
C ILE A 177 17.64 19.53 -11.66
N PRO A 178 18.43 18.97 -12.60
CA PRO A 178 18.28 19.26 -14.02
C PRO A 178 16.87 18.94 -14.55
N LYS A 179 16.42 19.75 -15.52
CA LYS A 179 15.13 19.53 -16.19
C LYS A 179 14.97 18.13 -16.79
N SER A 180 16.05 17.51 -17.27
CA SER A 180 16.03 16.12 -17.76
C SER A 180 15.63 15.12 -16.66
N THR A 181 16.19 15.26 -15.45
CA THR A 181 15.84 14.42 -14.30
C THR A 181 14.38 14.60 -13.89
N VAL A 182 13.85 15.82 -13.99
CA VAL A 182 12.40 16.07 -13.79
C VAL A 182 11.55 15.35 -14.82
N ILE A 183 11.97 15.35 -16.09
CA ILE A 183 11.26 14.61 -17.16
C ILE A 183 11.28 13.11 -16.87
N ASP A 184 12.42 12.55 -16.48
CA ASP A 184 12.55 11.13 -16.12
C ASP A 184 11.68 10.76 -14.91
N PHE A 185 11.65 11.61 -13.87
CA PHE A 185 10.75 11.46 -12.73
C PHE A 185 9.28 11.44 -13.13
N LEU A 186 8.83 12.40 -13.96
CA LEU A 186 7.45 12.44 -14.43
C LEU A 186 7.12 11.23 -15.30
N ASN A 187 8.03 10.81 -16.18
CA ASN A 187 7.87 9.59 -16.99
C ASN A 187 7.73 8.33 -16.13
N CYS A 188 8.45 8.24 -15.01
CA CYS A 188 8.33 7.12 -14.07
C CYS A 188 6.93 7.01 -13.45
N LEU A 189 6.25 8.13 -13.25
CA LEU A 189 4.90 8.18 -12.69
C LEU A 189 3.80 8.14 -13.76
N SER A 190 4.17 8.03 -15.03
CA SER A 190 3.25 8.23 -16.14
C SER A 190 3.09 7.03 -17.04
N ILE A 191 1.91 6.93 -17.64
CA ILE A 191 1.66 6.08 -18.78
C ILE A 191 1.40 6.91 -20.03
N GLU A 192 2.13 6.61 -21.10
CA GLU A 192 1.88 7.18 -22.42
C GLU A 192 0.46 6.84 -22.89
N GLN A 193 -0.28 7.82 -23.45
CA GLN A 193 -1.64 7.63 -23.95
C GLN A 193 -1.74 6.46 -24.95
N SER A 194 -0.69 6.27 -25.78
CA SER A 194 -0.61 5.16 -26.74
C SER A 194 -0.55 3.78 -26.09
N LYS A 195 -0.04 3.67 -24.86
CA LYS A 195 0.06 2.42 -24.09
C LYS A 195 -1.09 2.21 -23.09
N LEU A 196 -1.94 3.23 -22.94
CA LEU A 196 -3.01 3.26 -21.93
C LEU A 196 -3.98 2.07 -22.07
N GLN A 197 -4.26 1.64 -23.29
CA GLN A 197 -5.14 0.49 -23.51
C GLN A 197 -4.53 -0.82 -23.05
N ASP A 198 -3.27 -1.08 -23.39
CA ASP A 198 -2.62 -2.34 -23.03
C ASP A 198 -2.46 -2.46 -21.52
N PHE A 199 -2.11 -1.35 -20.87
CA PHE A 199 -2.10 -1.25 -19.41
C PHE A 199 -3.47 -1.52 -18.80
N ALA A 200 -4.54 -0.90 -19.33
CA ALA A 200 -5.88 -1.14 -18.81
C ALA A 200 -6.33 -2.60 -19.01
N LYS A 201 -6.03 -3.21 -20.16
CA LYS A 201 -6.33 -4.62 -20.45
C LYS A 201 -5.56 -5.57 -19.54
N ALA A 202 -4.27 -5.32 -19.32
CA ALA A 202 -3.43 -6.12 -18.42
C ALA A 202 -3.94 -6.11 -16.97
N ASN A 203 -4.70 -5.07 -16.59
CA ASN A 203 -5.30 -4.89 -15.28
C ASN A 203 -6.83 -5.12 -15.25
N MET A 204 -7.38 -5.77 -16.28
CA MET A 204 -8.77 -6.25 -16.26
C MET A 204 -8.86 -7.61 -15.57
N HIS A 205 -9.98 -7.81 -14.87
CA HIS A 205 -10.34 -9.06 -14.23
C HIS A 205 -11.48 -9.73 -15.00
N SER A 206 -11.43 -11.06 -15.06
CA SER A 206 -12.47 -11.90 -15.68
C SER A 206 -13.81 -11.76 -14.95
N THR A 207 -13.78 -11.50 -13.64
CA THR A 207 -14.95 -11.20 -12.81
C THR A 207 -15.03 -9.70 -12.52
N PRO A 208 -15.94 -8.94 -13.17
CA PRO A 208 -15.99 -7.49 -13.03
C PRO A 208 -16.25 -6.96 -11.63
N LEU A 209 -17.03 -7.68 -10.83
CA LEU A 209 -17.40 -7.27 -9.49
C LEU A 209 -16.17 -7.09 -8.59
N VAL A 210 -15.13 -7.91 -8.78
CA VAL A 210 -13.88 -7.84 -8.02
C VAL A 210 -13.18 -6.48 -8.20
N GLU A 211 -13.30 -5.88 -9.38
CA GLU A 211 -12.63 -4.61 -9.69
C GLU A 211 -13.22 -3.41 -8.94
N TYR A 212 -14.42 -3.54 -8.37
CA TYR A 212 -14.99 -2.54 -7.48
C TYR A 212 -14.34 -2.53 -6.10
N TYR A 213 -13.57 -3.55 -5.74
CA TYR A 213 -12.93 -3.66 -4.42
C TYR A 213 -11.40 -3.62 -4.53
N LEU A 214 -10.85 -3.83 -5.72
CA LEU A 214 -9.42 -3.72 -5.95
C LEU A 214 -8.97 -2.25 -6.01
N PRO A 215 -7.76 -1.96 -5.50
CA PRO A 215 -7.05 -0.72 -5.81
C PRO A 215 -7.00 -0.46 -7.31
N THR A 216 -7.11 0.82 -7.69
CA THR A 216 -6.95 1.22 -9.09
C THR A 216 -5.51 0.97 -9.56
N PRO A 217 -5.28 0.44 -10.78
CA PRO A 217 -3.92 0.26 -11.29
C PRO A 217 -3.20 1.60 -11.50
N PHE A 218 -3.93 2.71 -11.62
CA PHE A 218 -3.38 4.06 -11.70
C PHE A 218 -2.63 4.49 -10.42
N ILE A 219 -2.65 3.70 -9.34
CA ILE A 219 -1.76 3.92 -8.20
C ILE A 219 -0.27 3.70 -8.57
N GLU A 220 0.02 2.88 -9.59
CA GLU A 220 1.37 2.71 -10.09
C GLU A 220 1.77 3.82 -11.07
N LYS A 221 0.78 4.38 -11.78
CA LYS A 221 0.93 5.36 -12.86
C LYS A 221 -0.15 6.45 -12.70
N PRO A 222 0.03 7.39 -11.76
CA PRO A 222 -0.97 8.40 -11.44
C PRO A 222 -1.16 9.48 -12.51
N PHE A 223 -0.35 9.47 -13.57
CA PHE A 223 -0.45 10.40 -14.69
C PHE A 223 -0.65 9.69 -16.03
N ILE A 224 -1.43 10.32 -16.91
CA ILE A 224 -1.53 9.97 -18.33
C ILE A 224 -0.73 11.00 -19.11
N LYS A 225 0.29 10.57 -19.83
CA LYS A 225 1.12 11.45 -20.65
C LYS A 225 0.55 11.61 -22.05
N VAL A 226 0.42 12.86 -22.48
CA VAL A 226 0.02 13.26 -23.82
C VAL A 226 1.02 14.32 -24.29
N ASN A 227 1.89 13.96 -25.24
CA ASN A 227 3.02 14.81 -25.64
C ASN A 227 3.90 15.17 -24.41
N ASP A 228 4.13 16.45 -24.14
CA ASP A 228 4.90 16.96 -23.01
C ASP A 228 4.05 17.28 -21.77
N GLU A 229 2.77 16.92 -21.80
CA GLU A 229 1.81 17.14 -20.72
C GLU A 229 1.54 15.86 -19.93
N TYR A 230 1.50 16.01 -18.61
CA TYR A 230 1.26 14.94 -17.64
C TYR A 230 -0.09 15.18 -16.97
N LEU A 231 -1.13 14.53 -17.47
CA LEU A 231 -2.51 14.67 -17.01
C LEU A 231 -2.71 13.87 -15.72
N GLN A 232 -2.98 14.55 -14.62
CA GLN A 232 -3.18 13.92 -13.31
C GLN A 232 -4.50 13.15 -13.27
N VAL A 233 -4.44 11.88 -12.86
CA VAL A 233 -5.65 11.05 -12.70
C VAL A 233 -6.46 11.50 -11.48
N HIS A 234 -5.78 11.71 -10.33
CA HIS A 234 -6.38 12.23 -9.10
C HIS A 234 -5.28 12.71 -8.12
N PRO A 235 -5.49 13.78 -7.33
CA PRO A 235 -4.49 14.31 -6.39
C PRO A 235 -4.07 13.32 -5.30
N GLN A 236 -5.02 12.78 -4.53
CA GLN A 236 -4.73 11.80 -3.46
C GLN A 236 -4.16 10.48 -3.99
N LEU A 237 -4.53 10.06 -5.19
CA LEU A 237 -3.94 8.89 -5.83
C LEU A 237 -2.47 9.12 -6.15
N THR A 238 -2.14 10.29 -6.68
CA THR A 238 -0.75 10.69 -6.95
C THR A 238 0.07 10.71 -5.66
N SER A 239 -0.46 11.36 -4.63
CA SER A 239 0.13 11.37 -3.30
C SER A 239 0.39 9.94 -2.79
N THR A 240 -0.61 9.06 -2.83
CA THR A 240 -0.47 7.66 -2.37
C THR A 240 0.53 6.88 -3.21
N SER A 241 0.57 7.09 -4.53
CA SER A 241 1.56 6.49 -5.42
C SER A 241 2.99 6.79 -4.97
N LEU A 242 3.27 8.06 -4.68
CA LEU A 242 4.60 8.51 -4.26
C LEU A 242 5.05 7.88 -2.93
N GLN A 243 4.12 7.57 -2.03
CA GLN A 243 4.40 7.06 -0.67
C GLN A 243 5.09 5.70 -0.62
N THR A 244 4.91 4.86 -1.64
CA THR A 244 5.50 3.51 -1.69
C THR A 244 6.18 3.20 -3.02
N PHE A 245 6.38 4.21 -3.88
CA PHE A 245 6.84 4.03 -5.26
C PHE A 245 8.14 3.24 -5.36
N ILE A 246 9.15 3.57 -4.55
CA ILE A 246 10.48 2.93 -4.61
C ILE A 246 10.34 1.43 -4.30
N TYR A 247 9.64 1.11 -3.21
CA TYR A 247 9.38 -0.26 -2.80
C TYR A 247 8.57 -1.03 -3.86
N ASP A 248 7.51 -0.41 -4.39
CA ASP A 248 6.61 -1.05 -5.36
C ASP A 248 7.29 -1.33 -6.68
N LEU A 249 8.08 -0.38 -7.18
CA LEU A 249 8.83 -0.52 -8.41
C LEU A 249 9.84 -1.67 -8.32
N LEU A 250 10.67 -1.67 -7.27
CA LEU A 250 11.75 -2.65 -7.12
C LEU A 250 11.22 -4.06 -6.85
N ARG A 251 10.19 -4.16 -6.00
CA ARG A 251 9.52 -5.44 -5.73
C ARG A 251 8.84 -6.01 -6.97
N LYS A 252 8.22 -5.16 -7.80
CA LYS A 252 7.61 -5.60 -9.07
C LYS A 252 8.64 -6.05 -10.09
N ASN A 253 9.82 -5.43 -10.11
CA ASN A 253 10.91 -5.80 -11.00
C ASN A 253 11.51 -7.18 -10.63
N ASN A 254 11.95 -7.34 -9.38
CA ASN A 254 12.45 -8.63 -8.88
C ASN A 254 12.20 -8.74 -7.37
N ALA A 255 11.08 -9.37 -7.00
CA ALA A 255 10.65 -9.46 -5.61
C ALA A 255 11.64 -10.20 -4.72
N GLU A 256 12.26 -11.29 -5.21
CA GLU A 256 13.15 -12.11 -4.40
C GLU A 256 14.46 -11.36 -4.09
N GLU A 257 15.11 -10.84 -5.13
CA GLU A 257 16.36 -10.10 -5.01
C GLU A 257 16.18 -8.84 -4.15
N PHE A 258 15.11 -8.08 -4.38
CA PHE A 258 14.80 -6.89 -3.60
C PHE A 258 14.53 -7.23 -2.13
N MET A 259 13.67 -8.22 -1.86
CA MET A 259 13.27 -8.56 -0.48
C MET A 259 14.41 -9.10 0.36
N ASN A 260 15.39 -9.77 -0.25
CA ASN A 260 16.61 -10.24 0.43
C ASN A 260 17.43 -9.09 1.03
N LYS A 261 17.35 -7.87 0.45
CA LYS A 261 18.05 -6.68 0.95
C LYS A 261 17.13 -5.78 1.77
N PHE A 262 15.91 -5.59 1.29
CA PHE A 262 14.94 -4.70 1.92
C PHE A 262 14.54 -5.14 3.33
N GLY A 263 14.43 -6.45 3.58
CA GLY A 263 14.10 -6.96 4.92
C GLY A 263 15.07 -6.46 5.98
N LYS A 264 16.38 -6.59 5.70
CA LYS A 264 17.43 -6.14 6.62
C LYS A 264 17.47 -4.62 6.75
N LEU A 265 17.34 -3.90 5.63
CA LEU A 265 17.26 -2.44 5.64
C LEU A 265 16.10 -1.92 6.52
N PHE A 266 14.93 -2.56 6.44
CA PHE A 266 13.76 -2.18 7.21
C PHE A 266 13.92 -2.47 8.71
N GLU A 267 14.55 -3.59 9.06
CA GLU A 267 14.90 -3.93 10.44
C GLU A 267 15.93 -2.95 11.02
N ASP A 268 17.02 -2.65 10.29
CA ASP A 268 18.06 -1.71 10.71
C ASP A 268 17.50 -0.30 10.91
N CYS A 269 16.55 0.10 10.06
CA CYS A 269 15.81 1.34 10.20
C CYS A 269 15.04 1.41 11.53
N LEU A 270 14.33 0.34 11.92
CA LEU A 270 13.66 0.30 13.22
C LEU A 270 14.67 0.28 14.37
N HIS A 271 15.79 -0.43 14.21
CA HIS A 271 16.86 -0.48 15.22
C HIS A 271 17.40 0.92 15.54
N LYS A 272 17.64 1.75 14.51
CA LYS A 272 18.04 3.16 14.70
C LYS A 272 17.03 3.94 15.55
N LEU A 273 15.73 3.80 15.27
CA LEU A 273 14.68 4.46 16.06
C LEU A 273 14.64 3.98 17.51
N ILE A 274 14.87 2.68 17.76
CA ILE A 274 14.95 2.14 19.12
C ILE A 274 16.18 2.71 19.85
N ILE A 275 17.35 2.82 19.19
CA ILE A 275 18.54 3.46 19.77
C ILE A 275 18.25 4.92 20.15
N GLU A 276 17.64 5.68 19.25
CA GLU A 276 17.29 7.09 19.46
C GLU A 276 16.27 7.29 20.58
N SER A 277 15.37 6.31 20.78
CA SER A 277 14.40 6.33 21.88
C SER A 277 15.05 6.26 23.28
N LYS A 278 16.31 5.82 23.37
CA LYS A 278 17.04 5.58 24.63
C LYS A 278 16.36 4.58 25.58
N ILE A 279 15.41 3.80 25.07
CA ILE A 279 14.78 2.71 25.82
C ILE A 279 15.76 1.54 25.90
N LYS A 280 15.75 0.79 27.00
CA LYS A 280 16.53 -0.44 27.11
C LYS A 280 15.90 -1.55 26.27
N TYR A 281 16.69 -2.21 25.44
CA TYR A 281 16.25 -3.27 24.56
C TYR A 281 17.33 -4.33 24.40
N HIS A 282 16.92 -5.49 23.88
CA HIS A 282 17.78 -6.60 23.48
C HIS A 282 17.52 -6.93 22.02
N THR A 283 18.59 -7.21 21.27
CA THR A 283 18.54 -7.56 19.85
C THR A 283 18.37 -9.06 19.65
N GLU A 284 18.06 -9.48 18.42
CA GLU A 284 18.09 -10.88 17.99
C GLU A 284 19.37 -11.60 18.45
N LYS A 285 20.53 -10.95 18.28
CA LYS A 285 21.83 -11.49 18.66
C LYS A 285 21.94 -11.74 20.17
N ASP A 286 21.42 -10.80 20.98
CA ASP A 286 21.42 -10.93 22.44
C ASP A 286 20.53 -12.09 22.88
N LEU A 287 19.37 -12.24 22.24
CA LEU A 287 18.41 -13.31 22.51
C LEU A 287 18.98 -14.69 22.13
N ILE A 288 19.66 -14.82 20.98
CA ILE A 288 20.34 -16.06 20.57
C ILE A 288 21.44 -16.45 21.55
N GLY A 289 22.16 -15.47 22.12
CA GLY A 289 23.17 -15.73 23.14
C GLY A 289 22.59 -16.15 24.49
N LEU A 290 21.36 -15.73 24.79
CA LEU A 290 20.68 -15.97 26.06
C LEU A 290 19.83 -17.25 26.08
N LEU A 291 19.17 -17.58 24.97
CA LEU A 291 18.19 -18.67 24.87
C LEU A 291 18.81 -19.96 24.31
N PRO A 292 18.16 -21.13 24.47
CA PRO A 292 18.59 -22.38 23.86
C PRO A 292 18.75 -22.28 22.33
N ARG A 293 19.74 -22.97 21.75
CA ARG A 293 20.13 -22.85 20.32
C ARG A 293 19.04 -23.11 19.29
N ASP A 294 17.97 -23.81 19.67
CA ASP A 294 16.87 -24.17 18.76
C ASP A 294 15.69 -23.18 18.78
N ASN A 295 15.73 -22.17 19.66
CA ASN A 295 14.65 -21.18 19.76
C ASN A 295 14.69 -20.22 18.58
N LYS A 296 13.54 -20.02 17.92
CA LYS A 296 13.39 -18.87 17.03
C LYS A 296 13.17 -17.65 17.89
N VAL A 297 13.82 -16.57 17.50
CA VAL A 297 13.80 -15.32 18.24
C VAL A 297 13.10 -14.24 17.45
N VAL A 298 12.67 -13.21 18.15
CA VAL A 298 12.17 -11.95 17.58
C VAL A 298 13.35 -10.99 17.35
N ASP A 299 13.13 -9.93 16.59
CA ASP A 299 14.20 -9.00 16.24
C ASP A 299 14.60 -8.14 17.46
N PHE A 300 13.63 -7.74 18.29
CA PHE A 300 13.89 -6.97 19.51
C PHE A 300 12.98 -7.36 20.68
N VAL A 301 13.51 -7.21 21.91
CA VAL A 301 12.73 -7.23 23.15
C VAL A 301 12.98 -5.96 23.94
N ILE A 302 11.91 -5.23 24.24
CA ILE A 302 11.92 -4.15 25.22
C ILE A 302 11.36 -4.73 26.53
N HIS A 303 12.11 -4.58 27.62
CA HIS A 303 11.70 -5.13 28.91
C HIS A 303 11.56 -4.04 29.97
N SER A 304 10.63 -4.25 30.89
CA SER A 304 10.38 -3.38 32.02
C SER A 304 10.11 -4.19 33.30
N ASN A 305 9.83 -3.49 34.39
CA ASN A 305 9.45 -4.16 35.64
C ASN A 305 8.07 -4.82 35.56
N GLU A 306 7.19 -4.32 34.69
CA GLU A 306 5.78 -4.74 34.63
C GLU A 306 5.52 -5.66 33.43
N SER A 307 6.15 -5.39 32.29
CA SER A 307 5.89 -6.11 31.05
C SER A 307 7.09 -6.25 30.13
N ASN A 308 7.00 -7.23 29.22
CA ASN A 308 7.88 -7.37 28.07
C ASN A 308 7.12 -7.07 26.78
N ILE A 309 7.80 -6.40 25.84
CA ILE A 309 7.29 -6.12 24.50
C ILE A 309 8.20 -6.82 23.50
N TYR A 310 7.64 -7.80 22.80
CA TYR A 310 8.29 -8.56 21.74
C TYR A 310 8.03 -7.87 20.40
N ILE A 311 9.09 -7.48 19.70
CA ILE A 311 8.99 -6.74 18.44
C ILE A 311 9.59 -7.57 17.32
N ASP A 312 8.80 -7.77 16.28
CA ASP A 312 9.19 -8.51 15.09
C ASP A 312 8.80 -7.71 13.83
N VAL A 313 9.77 -7.55 12.93
CA VAL A 313 9.74 -6.68 11.77
C VAL A 313 9.53 -7.51 10.51
N LYS A 314 8.50 -7.17 9.74
CA LYS A 314 8.12 -7.87 8.52
C LYS A 314 7.95 -6.88 7.36
N GLY A 315 8.87 -6.92 6.40
CA GLY A 315 8.80 -6.15 5.14
C GLY A 315 7.72 -6.67 4.16
N VAL A 316 6.51 -6.98 4.64
CA VAL A 316 5.47 -7.67 3.86
C VAL A 316 4.34 -6.75 3.43
N GLU A 317 3.61 -7.21 2.41
CA GLU A 317 2.32 -6.68 1.98
C GLU A 317 1.35 -7.85 1.73
N ILE A 318 0.04 -7.60 1.82
CA ILE A 318 -0.97 -8.60 1.44
C ILE A 318 -1.15 -8.60 -0.07
N ARG A 319 -1.19 -9.80 -0.68
CA ARG A 319 -1.46 -9.96 -2.12
C ARG A 319 -2.93 -9.65 -2.44
N SER A 320 -3.22 -9.25 -3.69
CA SER A 320 -4.57 -8.88 -4.17
C SER A 320 -5.69 -9.86 -3.76
N ARG A 321 -5.48 -11.18 -3.90
CA ARG A 321 -6.45 -12.20 -3.45
C ARG A 321 -6.78 -12.08 -1.96
N GLY A 322 -5.79 -11.77 -1.14
CA GLY A 322 -5.99 -11.54 0.29
C GLY A 322 -6.65 -10.20 0.62
N MET A 323 -6.73 -9.24 -0.32
CA MET A 323 -7.38 -7.94 -0.11
C MET A 323 -8.90 -8.01 -0.28
N VAL A 324 -9.37 -8.79 -1.26
CA VAL A 324 -10.79 -8.82 -1.71
C VAL A 324 -11.54 -10.11 -1.37
N THR A 325 -10.93 -10.99 -0.59
CA THR A 325 -11.54 -12.27 -0.19
C THR A 325 -12.53 -12.09 0.95
N LEU A 326 -13.63 -12.84 0.89
CA LEU A 326 -14.61 -13.01 1.97
C LEU A 326 -14.34 -14.28 2.78
N ASN A 327 -13.24 -14.99 2.52
CA ASN A 327 -12.89 -16.23 3.19
C ASN A 327 -11.78 -16.00 4.23
N PRO A 328 -12.05 -16.21 5.53
CA PRO A 328 -11.04 -16.08 6.58
C PRO A 328 -9.77 -16.90 6.31
N LYS A 329 -9.89 -18.09 5.72
CA LYS A 329 -8.74 -18.98 5.44
C LYS A 329 -7.77 -18.40 4.41
N ASP A 330 -8.27 -17.63 3.44
CA ASP A 330 -7.40 -16.94 2.48
C ASP A 330 -6.61 -15.82 3.19
N ILE A 331 -7.22 -15.12 4.15
CA ILE A 331 -6.55 -14.10 4.96
C ILE A 331 -5.50 -14.76 5.86
N SER A 332 -5.89 -15.77 6.66
CA SER A 332 -4.96 -16.50 7.54
C SER A 332 -3.76 -17.05 6.76
N GLY A 333 -4.02 -17.69 5.61
CA GLY A 333 -2.97 -18.18 4.71
C GLY A 333 -2.01 -17.07 4.25
N SER A 334 -2.51 -15.87 3.99
CA SER A 334 -1.69 -14.73 3.56
C SER A 334 -0.81 -14.12 4.66
N ILE A 335 -1.18 -14.30 5.93
CA ILE A 335 -0.44 -13.75 7.09
C ILE A 335 0.39 -14.82 7.82
N LYS A 336 0.38 -16.06 7.33
CA LYS A 336 1.00 -17.21 7.98
C LYS A 336 2.52 -17.07 8.15
N THR A 337 3.20 -16.55 7.14
CA THR A 337 4.67 -16.40 7.14
C THR A 337 5.15 -15.07 7.73
N SER A 338 4.21 -14.18 8.08
CA SER A 338 4.50 -12.86 8.66
C SER A 338 3.95 -12.76 10.08
N VAL A 339 2.67 -12.42 10.24
CA VAL A 339 2.04 -12.13 11.54
C VAL A 339 1.95 -13.39 12.42
N LEU A 340 1.49 -14.52 11.88
CA LEU A 340 1.41 -15.75 12.68
C LEU A 340 2.79 -16.30 13.04
N LYS A 341 3.79 -16.06 12.18
CA LYS A 341 5.18 -16.38 12.46
C LYS A 341 5.72 -15.51 13.61
N ALA A 342 5.45 -14.21 13.57
CA ALA A 342 5.81 -13.27 14.64
C ALA A 342 5.18 -13.67 15.98
N ILE A 343 3.88 -14.01 16.01
CA ILE A 343 3.20 -14.48 17.23
C ILE A 343 3.92 -15.68 17.82
N ARG A 344 4.21 -16.69 16.99
CA ARG A 344 4.94 -17.88 17.43
C ARG A 344 6.33 -17.53 17.96
N GLN A 345 7.12 -16.73 17.24
CA GLN A 345 8.48 -16.35 17.65
C GLN A 345 8.46 -15.66 19.01
N SER A 346 7.50 -14.76 19.25
CA SER A 346 7.34 -14.10 20.54
C SER A 346 7.04 -15.07 21.69
N LEU A 347 6.17 -16.05 21.47
CA LEU A 347 5.84 -17.07 22.48
C LEU A 347 7.04 -18.00 22.77
N GLU A 348 7.82 -18.37 21.74
CA GLU A 348 9.05 -19.18 21.90
C GLU A 348 10.10 -18.43 22.74
N VAL A 349 10.24 -17.11 22.54
CA VAL A 349 11.10 -16.26 23.38
C VAL A 349 10.55 -16.14 24.79
N HIS A 350 9.26 -15.86 24.94
CA HIS A 350 8.59 -15.64 26.22
C HIS A 350 8.67 -16.88 27.15
N GLU A 351 8.37 -18.06 26.62
CA GLU A 351 8.54 -19.33 27.32
C GLU A 351 10.03 -19.60 27.64
N GLY A 352 10.92 -19.31 26.69
CA GLY A 352 12.36 -19.48 26.88
C GLY A 352 12.90 -18.68 28.07
N LEU A 353 12.46 -17.44 28.24
CA LEU A 353 12.84 -16.56 29.36
C LEU A 353 12.39 -17.09 30.72
N ASP A 354 11.19 -17.68 30.80
CA ASP A 354 10.69 -18.34 32.01
C ASP A 354 11.55 -19.57 32.36
N LYS A 355 11.80 -20.43 31.37
CA LYS A 355 12.58 -21.67 31.55
C LYS A 355 13.98 -21.42 32.10
N ILE A 356 14.68 -20.41 31.56
CA ILE A 356 16.05 -20.10 32.00
C ILE A 356 16.09 -19.16 33.22
N LYS A 357 14.95 -18.62 33.64
CA LYS A 357 14.83 -17.60 34.70
C LYS A 357 15.84 -16.47 34.50
N SER A 358 15.84 -15.87 33.31
CA SER A 358 16.86 -14.91 32.91
C SER A 358 16.95 -13.73 33.89
N PRO A 359 18.14 -13.45 34.47
CA PRO A 359 18.32 -12.28 35.33
C PRO A 359 18.42 -10.97 34.52
N VAL A 360 18.68 -11.07 33.20
CA VAL A 360 18.85 -9.93 32.29
C VAL A 360 17.51 -9.47 31.73
N ILE A 361 16.67 -10.43 31.34
CA ILE A 361 15.32 -10.19 30.81
C ILE A 361 14.35 -11.03 31.64
N PRO A 362 13.85 -10.50 32.77
CA PRO A 362 12.94 -11.24 33.62
C PRO A 362 11.67 -11.64 32.86
N PHE A 363 11.15 -12.83 33.15
CA PHE A 363 9.82 -13.22 32.73
C PHE A 363 8.75 -12.30 33.36
N ARG A 364 7.74 -11.95 32.56
CA ARG A 364 6.60 -11.09 32.93
C ARG A 364 5.34 -11.66 32.29
N GLU A 365 4.38 -12.10 33.08
CA GLU A 365 3.11 -12.65 32.58
C GLU A 365 2.38 -11.63 31.69
N GLU A 366 2.31 -10.37 32.13
CA GLU A 366 1.83 -9.27 31.30
C GLU A 366 2.86 -8.94 30.22
N SER A 367 2.57 -9.29 28.98
CA SER A 367 3.47 -9.07 27.84
C SER A 367 2.69 -8.75 26.57
N TYR A 368 3.36 -8.12 25.60
CA TYR A 368 2.74 -7.67 24.35
C TYR A 368 3.58 -8.04 23.13
N ILE A 369 2.91 -8.21 22.00
CA ILE A 369 3.56 -8.46 20.70
C ILE A 369 3.28 -7.29 19.77
N ILE A 370 4.34 -6.74 19.20
CA ILE A 370 4.28 -5.72 18.15
C ILE A 370 4.88 -6.32 16.87
N CYS A 371 4.02 -6.58 15.89
CA CYS A 371 4.44 -6.93 14.54
C CYS A 371 4.49 -5.66 13.69
N VAL A 372 5.70 -5.20 13.36
CA VAL A 372 5.92 -3.99 12.55
C VAL A 372 5.92 -4.38 11.07
N THR A 373 5.04 -3.79 10.29
CA THR A 373 4.92 -4.08 8.85
C THR A 373 5.22 -2.86 8.00
N PHE A 374 5.78 -3.06 6.79
CA PHE A 374 6.11 -1.95 5.90
C PHE A 374 4.84 -1.25 5.38
N LYS A 375 3.91 -2.05 4.82
CA LYS A 375 2.58 -1.58 4.38
C LYS A 375 1.50 -1.98 5.36
N ASN A 376 0.44 -1.17 5.42
CA ASN A 376 -0.73 -1.48 6.23
C ASN A 376 -1.47 -2.71 5.67
N LEU A 377 -1.63 -3.74 6.50
CA LEU A 377 -2.31 -4.98 6.15
C LEU A 377 -3.82 -4.95 6.45
N TYR A 378 -4.31 -3.89 7.11
CA TYR A 378 -5.70 -3.72 7.53
C TYR A 378 -6.26 -4.96 8.24
N LEU A 379 -5.50 -5.44 9.24
CA LEU A 379 -5.83 -6.65 10.01
C LEU A 379 -6.41 -6.36 11.41
N GLY A 380 -6.38 -5.10 11.87
CA GLY A 380 -6.67 -4.78 13.27
C GLY A 380 -5.58 -5.27 14.24
N GLY A 381 -5.92 -5.32 15.54
CA GLY A 381 -5.04 -5.87 16.59
C GLY A 381 -5.17 -7.38 16.77
N GLY A 382 -4.35 -7.97 17.66
CA GLY A 382 -4.30 -9.43 17.89
C GLY A 382 -5.66 -10.07 18.18
N LYS A 383 -6.46 -9.48 19.08
CA LYS A 383 -7.83 -9.91 19.37
C LYS A 383 -8.75 -9.92 18.15
N HIS A 384 -8.61 -8.95 17.25
CA HIS A 384 -9.38 -8.89 16.01
C HIS A 384 -8.96 -10.00 15.05
N ILE A 385 -7.65 -10.21 14.90
CA ILE A 385 -7.10 -11.30 14.08
C ILE A 385 -7.59 -12.66 14.59
N PHE A 386 -7.57 -12.87 15.90
CA PHE A 386 -8.07 -14.09 16.53
C PHE A 386 -9.55 -14.33 16.24
N ASN A 387 -10.40 -13.32 16.46
CA ASN A 387 -11.85 -13.49 16.32
C ASN A 387 -12.29 -13.60 14.85
N SER A 388 -11.69 -12.84 13.94
CA SER A 388 -12.22 -12.67 12.58
C SER A 388 -11.49 -13.49 11.51
N TYR A 389 -10.19 -13.77 11.66
CA TYR A 389 -9.36 -14.28 10.56
C TYR A 389 -8.64 -15.60 10.83
N ALA A 390 -8.07 -15.78 12.01
CA ALA A 390 -7.05 -16.81 12.25
C ALA A 390 -7.23 -17.60 13.55
N LYS A 391 -8.47 -17.73 14.06
CA LYS A 391 -8.77 -18.45 15.32
C LYS A 391 -8.12 -19.83 15.38
N GLU A 392 -8.39 -20.68 14.39
CA GLU A 392 -7.88 -22.06 14.36
C GLU A 392 -6.35 -22.11 14.34
N ASP A 393 -5.70 -21.20 13.62
CA ASP A 393 -4.24 -21.17 13.51
C ASP A 393 -3.58 -20.64 14.78
N ILE A 394 -4.16 -19.65 15.45
CA ILE A 394 -3.65 -19.13 16.72
C ILE A 394 -3.86 -20.15 17.84
N VAL A 395 -5.01 -20.81 17.93
CA VAL A 395 -5.24 -21.90 18.90
C VAL A 395 -4.19 -23.00 18.75
N LYS A 396 -3.89 -23.44 17.51
CA LYS A 396 -2.82 -24.41 17.25
C LYS A 396 -1.42 -23.94 17.62
N ILE A 397 -1.19 -22.62 17.67
CA ILE A 397 0.05 -22.05 18.17
C ILE A 397 0.06 -22.13 19.69
N TYR A 398 -1.00 -21.66 20.35
CA TYR A 398 -1.15 -21.63 21.81
C TYR A 398 -1.13 -23.03 22.45
N GLU A 399 -1.68 -24.06 21.80
CA GLU A 399 -1.64 -25.46 22.25
C GLU A 399 -0.22 -26.02 22.46
N LYS A 400 0.82 -25.31 21.97
CA LYS A 400 2.22 -25.70 22.13
C LYS A 400 2.89 -25.08 23.34
N PHE A 401 2.20 -24.20 24.05
CA PHE A 401 2.72 -23.43 25.19
C PHE A 401 1.77 -23.57 26.38
N GLU A 402 2.31 -23.49 27.59
CA GLU A 402 1.49 -23.44 28.80
C GLU A 402 0.66 -22.15 28.81
N GLU A 403 -0.52 -22.17 29.45
CA GLU A 403 -1.46 -21.03 29.48
C GLU A 403 -0.81 -19.75 30.04
N LYS A 404 0.07 -19.89 31.03
CA LYS A 404 0.83 -18.77 31.62
C LYS A 404 1.79 -18.08 30.63
N HIS A 405 2.09 -18.69 29.49
CA HIS A 405 2.94 -18.13 28.44
C HIS A 405 2.13 -17.53 27.29
N HIS A 406 0.80 -17.59 27.34
CA HIS A 406 -0.03 -17.03 26.28
C HIS A 406 -0.02 -15.50 26.38
N ILE A 407 0.27 -14.87 25.25
CA ILE A 407 0.23 -13.41 25.12
C ILE A 407 -1.10 -13.03 24.43
N PRO A 408 -1.94 -12.18 25.05
CA PRO A 408 -3.29 -11.86 24.57
C PRO A 408 -3.39 -11.12 23.23
#